data_AF-A0A9N9ZCW2-F1
#
_entry.id   AF-A0A9N9ZCW2-F1
#
_cell.length_a   1.000
_cell.length_b   1.000
_cell.length_c   1.000
_cell.angle_alpha   90.00
_cell.angle_beta   90.00
_cell.angle_gamma   90.00
#
_symmetry.space_group_name_H-M   'P 1'
#
loop_
_entity.id
_entity.type
_entity.pdbx_description
1 polymer ?
#
loop_
_entity_poly.entity_id
_entity_poly.type
_entity_poly.pdbx_seq_one_letter_code
_entity_poly.pdbx_strand_id
1 'polypeptide(L)'
;MTTTTSLPCCPNCGDSLPSPEETQAELSQAQARIAELETQIRTLNEKASAAAERWAGYEEQLTKLRSQDQAPPPPPPKNDPGARIPRGPDGLAPHHPTRSFTNPNLHVGDRPPQLHRINSVPTSQAQDTAPPDRQTRELLKALSREKLLRKEAEGRLTATSKEIEDLSVSLFEQANNMVADERRARAHLEERVGELEKRDVEKRRRLERLETALTRIKHVRTLLDE
;
A
#
# COMPACT_ATOMS: atom_id res chain seq x y z
N MET A 1 -65.43 36.01 26.52
CA MET A 1 -64.29 36.35 27.41
C MET A 1 -63.21 35.32 27.14
N THR A 2 -62.14 35.72 26.47
CA THR A 2 -61.03 34.84 26.07
C THR A 2 -60.05 34.73 27.22
N THR A 3 -59.92 33.54 27.80
CA THR A 3 -58.94 33.20 28.83
C THR A 3 -57.57 33.01 28.20
N THR A 4 -56.66 33.97 28.39
CA THR A 4 -55.25 33.86 27.99
C THR A 4 -54.47 33.16 29.11
N THR A 5 -54.13 31.90 28.90
CA THR A 5 -53.28 31.11 29.81
C THR A 5 -51.85 31.62 29.75
N SER A 6 -51.33 32.18 30.85
CA SER A 6 -49.94 32.61 30.99
C SER A 6 -49.01 31.40 31.20
N LEU A 7 -48.05 31.19 30.30
CA LEU A 7 -47.01 30.16 30.46
C LEU A 7 -46.04 30.52 31.61
N PRO A 8 -45.61 29.54 32.45
CA PRO A 8 -44.69 29.79 33.56
C PRO A 8 -43.23 29.96 33.09
N CYS A 9 -42.58 31.07 33.46
CA CYS A 9 -41.18 31.36 33.15
C CYS A 9 -40.26 31.16 34.38
N CYS A 10 -39.00 30.78 34.14
CA CYS A 10 -38.03 30.54 35.21
C CYS A 10 -37.51 31.87 35.81
N PRO A 11 -37.62 32.08 37.14
CA PRO A 11 -37.30 33.37 37.78
C PRO A 11 -35.81 33.72 37.83
N ASN A 12 -34.89 32.85 37.40
CA ASN A 12 -33.44 33.11 37.45
C ASN A 12 -32.79 33.33 36.06
N CYS A 13 -33.43 32.92 34.96
CA CYS A 13 -32.88 33.07 33.60
C CYS A 13 -33.86 33.66 32.57
N GLY A 14 -35.14 33.84 32.90
CA GLY A 14 -36.11 34.53 32.04
C GLY A 14 -36.61 33.74 30.83
N ASP A 15 -36.10 32.53 30.59
CA ASP A 15 -36.57 31.65 29.53
C ASP A 15 -37.96 31.06 29.85
N SER A 16 -38.81 30.97 28.83
CA SER A 16 -40.10 30.30 28.90
C SER A 16 -39.87 28.81 29.10
N LEU A 17 -40.41 28.22 30.17
CA LEU A 17 -40.25 26.78 30.39
C LEU A 17 -41.00 26.04 29.26
N PRO A 18 -40.32 25.16 28.51
CA PRO A 18 -40.99 24.36 27.49
C PRO A 18 -42.12 23.55 28.13
N SER A 19 -43.22 23.36 27.41
CA SER A 19 -44.38 22.65 27.96
C SER A 19 -43.93 21.26 28.45
N PRO A 20 -44.36 20.80 29.63
CA PRO A 20 -43.99 19.47 30.14
C PRO A 20 -44.33 18.35 29.14
N GLU A 21 -45.33 18.56 28.28
CA GLU A 21 -45.70 17.62 27.22
C GLU A 21 -44.69 17.60 26.06
N GLU A 22 -44.12 18.74 25.68
CA GLU A 22 -43.12 18.86 24.60
C GLU A 22 -41.79 18.24 25.03
N THR A 23 -41.33 18.53 26.26
CA THR A 23 -40.11 17.92 26.82
C THR A 23 -40.23 16.41 26.98
N GLN A 24 -41.41 15.91 27.34
CA GLN A 24 -41.67 14.47 27.44
C GLN A 24 -41.65 13.79 26.07
N ALA A 25 -42.20 14.45 25.04
CA ALA A 25 -42.17 13.96 23.67
C ALA A 25 -40.73 13.90 23.14
N GLU A 26 -39.93 14.96 23.33
CA GLU A 26 -38.51 15.02 22.95
C GLU A 26 -37.69 13.95 23.67
N LEU A 27 -37.92 13.73 24.97
CA LEU A 27 -37.23 12.69 25.74
C LEU A 27 -37.58 11.29 25.20
N SER A 28 -38.85 11.04 24.88
CA SER A 28 -39.28 9.76 24.30
C SER A 28 -38.65 9.51 22.91
N GLN A 29 -38.54 10.56 22.09
CA GLN A 29 -37.88 10.49 20.79
C GLN A 29 -36.38 10.23 20.93
N ALA A 30 -35.73 10.91 21.88
CA ALA A 30 -34.31 10.69 22.19
C ALA A 30 -34.07 9.25 22.68
N GLN A 31 -34.92 8.72 23.55
CA GLN A 31 -34.85 7.33 24.01
C GLN A 31 -35.02 6.32 22.86
N ALA A 32 -35.97 6.54 21.95
CA ALA A 32 -36.15 5.70 20.77
C ALA A 32 -34.91 5.72 19.87
N ARG A 33 -34.33 6.90 19.65
CA ARG A 33 -33.10 7.06 18.86
C ARG A 33 -31.89 6.39 19.51
N ILE A 34 -31.77 6.46 20.84
CA ILE A 34 -30.71 5.74 21.58
C ILE A 34 -30.87 4.24 21.39
N ALA A 35 -32.08 3.70 21.57
CA ALA A 35 -32.34 2.27 21.38
C ALA A 35 -32.02 1.82 19.94
N GLU A 36 -32.35 2.63 18.94
CA GLU A 36 -31.98 2.37 17.55
C GLU A 36 -30.46 2.35 17.38
N LEU A 37 -29.75 3.39 17.84
CA LEU A 37 -28.30 3.47 17.74
C LEU A 37 -27.61 2.29 18.44
N GLU A 38 -28.12 1.86 19.60
CA GLU A 38 -27.61 0.68 20.29
C GLU A 38 -27.78 -0.60 19.47
N THR A 39 -28.91 -0.78 18.77
CA THR A 39 -29.10 -1.95 17.88
C THR A 39 -28.15 -1.90 16.67
N GLN A 40 -27.90 -0.72 16.11
CA GLN A 40 -26.94 -0.53 15.04
C GLN A 40 -25.52 -0.86 15.51
N ILE A 41 -25.12 -0.39 16.69
CA ILE A 41 -23.81 -0.69 17.29
C ILE A 41 -23.65 -2.21 17.49
N ARG A 42 -24.67 -2.88 18.03
CA ARG A 42 -24.65 -4.35 18.19
C ARG A 42 -24.44 -5.06 16.85
N THR A 43 -25.20 -4.68 15.83
CA THR A 43 -25.10 -5.26 14.47
C THR A 43 -23.73 -5.01 13.84
N LEU A 44 -23.18 -3.81 14.00
CA LEU A 44 -21.85 -3.48 13.49
C LEU A 44 -20.75 -4.26 14.21
N ASN A 45 -20.89 -4.45 15.52
CA ASN A 45 -19.95 -5.24 16.29
C ASN A 45 -19.96 -6.72 15.88
N GLU A 46 -21.14 -7.31 15.67
CA GLU A 46 -21.28 -8.68 15.13
C GLU A 46 -20.68 -8.82 13.73
N LYS A 47 -20.83 -7.80 12.88
CA LYS A 47 -20.19 -7.77 11.55
C LYS A 47 -18.67 -7.66 11.65
N ALA A 48 -18.17 -6.85 12.58
CA ALA A 48 -16.74 -6.68 12.81
C ALA A 48 -16.11 -7.98 13.35
N SER A 49 -16.76 -8.67 14.29
CA SER A 49 -16.30 -9.95 14.81
C SER A 49 -16.31 -11.03 13.72
N ALA A 50 -17.39 -11.13 12.94
CA ALA A 50 -17.46 -12.07 11.82
C ALA A 50 -16.41 -11.77 10.73
N ALA A 51 -16.08 -10.50 10.50
CA ALA A 51 -14.96 -10.13 9.65
C ALA A 51 -13.64 -10.60 10.26
N ALA A 52 -13.36 -10.31 11.53
CA ALA A 52 -12.12 -10.73 12.19
C ALA A 52 -11.89 -12.25 12.12
N GLU A 53 -12.94 -13.06 12.32
CA GLU A 53 -12.89 -14.52 12.17
C GLU A 53 -12.50 -14.95 10.74
N ARG A 54 -13.07 -14.31 9.71
CA ARG A 54 -12.69 -14.59 8.31
C ARG A 54 -11.24 -14.23 8.03
N TRP A 55 -10.75 -13.12 8.58
CA TRP A 55 -9.37 -12.68 8.40
C TRP A 55 -8.39 -13.64 9.06
N ALA A 56 -8.70 -14.15 10.25
CA ALA A 56 -7.92 -15.20 10.90
C ALA A 56 -7.83 -16.47 10.02
N GLY A 57 -8.94 -16.87 9.39
CA GLY A 57 -8.94 -18.00 8.45
C GLY A 57 -8.09 -17.76 7.18
N TYR A 58 -7.99 -16.52 6.70
CA TYR A 58 -7.07 -16.18 5.61
C TYR A 58 -5.60 -16.16 6.05
N GLU A 59 -5.32 -15.73 7.28
CA GLU A 59 -3.97 -15.74 7.85
C GLU A 59 -3.42 -17.17 8.00
N GLU A 60 -4.25 -18.11 8.47
CA GLU A 60 -3.90 -19.54 8.53
C GLU A 60 -3.60 -20.13 7.15
N GLN A 61 -4.36 -19.74 6.12
CA GLN A 61 -4.07 -20.15 4.75
C GLN A 61 -2.74 -19.57 4.25
N LEU A 62 -2.47 -18.29 4.54
CA LEU A 62 -1.22 -17.64 4.16
C LEU A 62 0.00 -18.30 4.82
N THR A 63 -0.10 -18.62 6.11
CA THR A 63 0.98 -19.31 6.84
C THR A 63 1.21 -20.71 6.30
N LYS A 64 0.14 -21.46 5.98
CA LYS A 64 0.24 -22.76 5.32
C LYS A 64 0.94 -22.67 3.96
N LEU A 65 0.57 -21.72 3.10
CA LEU A 65 1.22 -21.52 1.80
C LEU A 65 2.70 -21.16 1.96
N ARG A 66 3.03 -20.24 2.88
CA ARG A 66 4.42 -19.88 3.19
C ARG A 66 5.22 -21.08 3.69
N SER A 67 4.63 -21.95 4.51
CA SER A 67 5.31 -23.17 4.98
C SER A 67 5.56 -24.19 3.86
N GLN A 68 4.71 -24.23 2.83
CA GLN A 68 4.91 -25.08 1.65
C GLN A 68 6.02 -24.53 0.75
N ASP A 69 6.05 -23.21 0.52
CA ASP A 69 7.11 -22.56 -0.25
C ASP A 69 8.47 -22.49 0.49
N GLN A 70 8.45 -22.61 1.81
CA GLN A 70 9.64 -22.56 2.67
C GLN A 70 10.14 -23.95 3.10
N ALA A 71 9.60 -25.05 2.55
CA ALA A 71 10.17 -26.38 2.71
C ALA A 71 11.58 -26.39 2.06
N PRO A 72 12.67 -26.57 2.82
CA PRO A 72 14.00 -26.66 2.23
C PRO A 72 14.05 -27.88 1.29
N PRO A 73 14.69 -27.79 0.12
CA PRO A 73 14.91 -28.96 -0.73
C PRO A 73 15.61 -30.05 0.11
N PRO A 74 15.23 -31.33 -0.04
CA PRO A 74 15.87 -32.41 0.71
C PRO A 74 17.39 -32.34 0.51
N PRO A 75 18.19 -32.39 1.59
CA PRO A 75 19.64 -32.30 1.45
C PRO A 75 20.14 -33.46 0.58
N PRO A 76 21.04 -33.21 -0.38
CA PRO A 76 21.64 -34.28 -1.16
C PRO A 76 22.38 -35.27 -0.24
N PRO A 77 22.41 -36.57 -0.57
CA PRO A 77 23.11 -37.57 0.23
C PRO A 77 24.60 -37.21 0.33
N LYS A 78 25.07 -37.11 1.57
CA LYS A 78 26.46 -36.76 1.92
C LYS A 78 27.41 -37.87 1.45
N ASN A 79 28.16 -37.60 0.40
CA ASN A 79 29.47 -38.20 0.21
C ASN A 79 30.50 -37.09 0.45
N ASP A 80 31.22 -37.21 1.55
CA ASP A 80 32.38 -36.37 1.86
C ASP A 80 33.58 -37.31 2.00
N PRO A 81 34.72 -36.97 1.38
CA PRO A 81 35.84 -36.72 2.26
C PRO A 81 36.70 -35.53 1.78
N GLY A 82 36.95 -34.56 2.67
CA GLY A 82 38.18 -33.78 2.59
C GLY A 82 38.15 -32.36 3.17
N ALA A 83 38.45 -32.26 4.47
CA ALA A 83 39.23 -31.20 5.14
C ALA A 83 39.09 -29.71 4.71
N ARG A 84 38.71 -28.81 5.64
CA ARG A 84 39.58 -28.06 6.59
C ARG A 84 38.81 -26.88 7.25
N ILE A 85 39.07 -26.65 8.54
CA ILE A 85 38.54 -25.64 9.51
C ILE A 85 39.41 -24.34 9.47
N PRO A 86 39.12 -23.14 10.08
CA PRO A 86 38.03 -22.67 10.98
C PRO A 86 37.35 -21.30 10.66
N ARG A 87 36.30 -21.02 11.45
CA ARG A 87 35.64 -19.73 11.75
C ARG A 87 36.60 -18.66 12.32
N GLY A 88 36.27 -17.39 12.05
CA GLY A 88 36.56 -16.24 12.92
C GLY A 88 35.27 -15.46 13.25
N PRO A 89 35.12 -14.86 14.45
CA PRO A 89 33.95 -14.08 14.85
C PRO A 89 34.19 -12.55 14.77
N ASP A 90 33.10 -11.81 14.99
CA ASP A 90 32.99 -10.38 15.33
C ASP A 90 32.90 -9.34 14.19
N GLY A 91 31.82 -8.55 14.22
CA GLY A 91 31.63 -7.35 13.41
C GLY A 91 30.18 -6.84 13.40
N LEU A 92 29.92 -5.78 14.15
CA LEU A 92 28.62 -5.14 14.41
C LEU A 92 28.09 -4.29 13.23
N ALA A 93 26.76 -4.13 13.22
CA ALA A 93 25.95 -2.99 12.72
C ALA A 93 25.45 -2.93 11.24
N PRO A 94 24.31 -2.23 11.00
CA PRO A 94 23.31 -2.60 10.00
C PRO A 94 23.26 -1.65 8.79
N HIS A 95 23.04 -2.21 7.59
CA HIS A 95 22.85 -1.43 6.36
C HIS A 95 21.60 -1.88 5.60
N HIS A 96 20.70 -0.91 5.44
CA HIS A 96 19.62 -0.77 4.45
C HIS A 96 19.77 -1.60 3.15
N PRO A 97 18.68 -2.17 2.60
CA PRO A 97 18.67 -2.63 1.21
C PRO A 97 17.98 -1.61 0.31
N THR A 98 18.76 -0.74 -0.33
CA THR A 98 18.36 -0.09 -1.59
C THR A 98 18.72 -1.03 -2.74
N ARG A 99 17.73 -1.78 -3.24
CA ARG A 99 17.84 -2.53 -4.50
C ARG A 99 17.47 -1.59 -5.65
N SER A 100 18.48 -0.98 -6.26
CA SER A 100 18.35 -0.35 -7.58
C SER A 100 18.75 -1.35 -8.65
N PHE A 101 17.90 -1.40 -9.67
CA PHE A 101 17.94 -2.33 -10.79
C PHE A 101 19.12 -2.08 -11.72
N THR A 102 19.59 -3.20 -12.26
CA THR A 102 20.58 -3.35 -13.32
C THR A 102 20.11 -2.76 -14.65
N ASN A 103 20.96 -1.97 -15.29
CA ASN A 103 20.99 -1.81 -16.75
C ASN A 103 22.39 -2.24 -17.23
N PRO A 104 22.54 -3.30 -18.04
CA PRO A 104 23.75 -3.51 -18.79
C PRO A 104 23.62 -2.80 -20.15
N ASN A 105 24.43 -1.77 -20.30
CA ASN A 105 24.67 -1.09 -21.55
C ASN A 105 25.41 -2.03 -22.52
N LEU A 106 25.00 -1.99 -23.79
CA LEU A 106 25.67 -2.59 -24.93
C LEU A 106 27.12 -2.10 -24.99
N HIS A 107 28.07 -3.03 -24.99
CA HIS A 107 29.38 -2.80 -25.58
C HIS A 107 29.58 -3.82 -26.70
N VAL A 108 29.42 -3.29 -27.92
CA VAL A 108 30.02 -3.82 -29.13
C VAL A 108 31.53 -3.70 -28.95
N GLY A 109 32.23 -4.84 -28.96
CA GLY A 109 33.68 -4.90 -28.81
C GLY A 109 34.16 -6.30 -29.13
N ASP A 110 34.84 -6.41 -30.26
CA ASP A 110 35.47 -7.60 -30.84
C ASP A 110 36.12 -8.56 -29.84
N ARG A 111 35.67 -9.83 -29.84
CA ARG A 111 36.59 -10.99 -29.77
C ARG A 111 35.85 -12.32 -30.03
N PRO A 112 36.34 -13.18 -30.94
CA PRO A 112 35.78 -14.52 -31.10
C PRO A 112 36.23 -15.41 -29.93
N PRO A 113 35.34 -16.21 -29.31
CA PRO A 113 35.79 -17.24 -28.39
C PRO A 113 36.33 -18.43 -29.18
N GLN A 114 37.61 -18.71 -28.96
CA GLN A 114 38.29 -19.94 -29.38
C GLN A 114 37.53 -21.16 -28.83
N LEU A 115 36.79 -21.85 -29.69
CA LEU A 115 36.30 -23.19 -29.41
C LEU A 115 37.51 -24.12 -29.30
N HIS A 116 37.88 -24.46 -28.07
CA HIS A 116 38.70 -25.63 -27.82
C HIS A 116 37.87 -26.85 -28.22
N ARG A 117 38.21 -27.36 -29.41
CA ARG A 117 37.77 -28.64 -29.95
C ARG A 117 38.30 -29.74 -29.05
N ILE A 118 37.52 -30.12 -28.03
CA ILE A 118 37.76 -31.36 -27.32
C ILE A 118 37.25 -32.47 -28.24
N ASN A 119 38.19 -33.09 -28.95
CA ASN A 119 37.98 -34.40 -29.55
C ASN A 119 37.70 -35.40 -28.42
N SER A 120 36.43 -35.59 -28.09
CA SER A 120 35.96 -36.72 -27.30
C SER A 120 35.24 -37.67 -28.25
N VAL A 121 35.99 -38.64 -28.77
CA VAL A 121 35.41 -39.83 -29.38
C VAL A 121 34.75 -40.63 -28.25
N PRO A 122 33.44 -40.91 -28.28
CA PRO A 122 32.90 -42.01 -27.51
C PRO A 122 32.97 -43.25 -28.40
N THR A 123 34.05 -44.02 -28.23
CA THR A 123 34.09 -45.40 -28.72
C THR A 123 33.43 -46.28 -27.68
N SER A 124 32.34 -46.93 -28.13
CA SER A 124 31.75 -48.20 -27.71
C SER A 124 30.28 -48.03 -27.34
N GLN A 125 29.33 -48.84 -27.82
CA GLN A 125 29.36 -50.01 -28.69
C GLN A 125 27.87 -50.33 -29.01
N ALA A 126 27.67 -51.15 -30.03
CA ALA A 126 26.47 -51.96 -30.30
C ALA A 126 25.29 -51.29 -31.06
N GLN A 127 25.35 -51.49 -32.38
CA GLN A 127 24.28 -52.05 -33.23
C GLN A 127 22.91 -51.36 -33.25
N ASP A 128 22.61 -50.68 -34.36
CA ASP A 128 21.49 -51.15 -35.17
C ASP A 128 21.76 -50.84 -36.66
N THR A 129 21.93 -51.88 -37.46
CA THR A 129 21.95 -51.82 -38.93
C THR A 129 20.53 -51.51 -39.42
N ALA A 130 20.11 -50.26 -39.29
CA ALA A 130 18.92 -49.76 -39.95
C ALA A 130 19.33 -48.88 -41.15
N PRO A 131 18.60 -48.94 -42.27
CA PRO A 131 18.90 -48.12 -43.44
C PRO A 131 18.97 -46.64 -43.05
N PRO A 132 19.82 -45.83 -43.69
CA PRO A 132 19.98 -44.39 -43.40
C PRO A 132 18.65 -43.63 -43.38
N ASP A 133 17.65 -44.12 -44.12
CA ASP A 133 16.27 -43.63 -44.13
C ASP A 133 15.50 -43.75 -42.81
N ARG A 134 15.85 -44.68 -41.92
CA ARG A 134 15.18 -44.83 -40.62
C ARG A 134 15.64 -43.74 -39.65
N GLN A 135 16.95 -43.48 -39.59
CA GLN A 135 17.53 -42.45 -38.73
C GLN A 135 17.09 -41.05 -39.17
N THR A 136 17.05 -40.76 -40.47
CA THR A 136 16.55 -39.47 -40.98
C THR A 136 15.07 -39.25 -40.63
N ARG A 137 14.23 -40.28 -40.70
CA ARG A 137 12.82 -40.22 -40.29
C ARG A 137 12.65 -39.99 -38.79
N GLU A 138 13.51 -40.57 -37.96
CA GLU A 138 13.51 -40.34 -36.52
C GLU A 138 13.97 -38.91 -36.15
N LEU A 139 15.00 -38.39 -36.83
CA LEU A 139 15.48 -37.02 -36.68
C LEU A 139 14.40 -35.99 -37.09
N LEU A 140 13.71 -36.22 -38.21
CA LEU A 140 12.59 -35.36 -38.62
C LEU A 140 11.47 -35.35 -37.57
N LYS A 141 11.09 -36.52 -37.03
CA LYS A 141 10.11 -36.61 -35.95
C LYS A 141 10.58 -35.90 -34.68
N ALA A 142 11.85 -36.02 -34.31
CA ALA A 142 12.43 -35.33 -33.15
C ALA A 142 12.41 -33.81 -33.34
N LEU A 143 12.79 -33.32 -34.51
CA LEU A 143 12.78 -31.91 -34.86
C LEU A 143 11.36 -31.32 -34.88
N SER A 144 10.36 -32.07 -35.37
CA SER A 144 8.96 -31.65 -35.29
C SER A 144 8.49 -31.48 -33.84
N ARG A 145 8.88 -32.40 -32.94
CA ARG A 145 8.55 -32.31 -31.51
C ARG A 145 9.26 -31.14 -30.84
N GLU A 146 10.54 -30.92 -31.13
CA GLU A 146 11.32 -29.81 -30.59
C GLU A 146 10.73 -28.45 -31.04
N LYS A 147 10.41 -28.29 -32.31
CA LYS A 147 9.72 -27.09 -32.82
C LYS A 147 8.37 -26.86 -32.17
N LEU A 148 7.59 -27.92 -31.91
CA LEU A 148 6.29 -27.81 -31.24
C LEU A 148 6.46 -27.31 -29.80
N LEU A 149 7.37 -27.94 -29.03
CA LEU A 149 7.67 -27.55 -27.66
C LEU A 149 8.20 -26.11 -27.60
N ARG A 150 9.03 -25.72 -28.56
CA ARG A 150 9.54 -24.35 -28.65
C ARG A 150 8.42 -23.35 -28.93
N LYS A 151 7.53 -23.65 -29.88
CA LYS A 151 6.36 -22.80 -30.17
C LYS A 151 5.46 -22.66 -28.94
N GLU A 152 5.25 -23.74 -28.19
CA GLU A 152 4.48 -23.70 -26.94
C GLU A 152 5.17 -22.85 -25.87
N ALA A 153 6.48 -23.02 -25.68
CA ALA A 153 7.26 -22.21 -24.75
C ALA A 153 7.27 -20.72 -25.12
N GLU A 154 7.44 -20.40 -26.40
CA GLU A 154 7.34 -19.03 -26.93
C GLU A 154 5.94 -18.45 -26.70
N GLY A 155 4.87 -19.24 -26.88
CA GLY A 155 3.50 -18.83 -26.56
C GLY A 155 3.27 -18.54 -25.07
N ARG A 156 3.86 -19.33 -24.18
CA ARG A 156 3.82 -19.06 -22.74
C ARG A 156 4.60 -17.80 -22.38
N LEU A 157 5.77 -17.59 -22.99
CA LEU A 157 6.57 -16.40 -22.77
C LEU A 157 5.83 -15.14 -23.23
N THR A 158 5.20 -15.15 -24.40
CA THR A 158 4.40 -14.01 -24.89
C THR A 158 3.18 -13.75 -24.01
N ALA A 159 2.50 -14.80 -23.52
CA ALA A 159 1.40 -14.65 -22.57
C ALA A 159 1.86 -13.97 -21.28
N THR A 160 2.96 -14.43 -20.68
CA THR A 160 3.52 -13.80 -19.47
C THR A 160 4.01 -12.37 -19.70
N SER A 161 4.61 -12.08 -20.87
CA SER A 161 5.02 -10.71 -21.23
C SER A 161 3.83 -9.77 -21.24
N LYS A 162 2.71 -10.21 -21.83
CA LYS A 162 1.47 -9.43 -21.89
C LYS A 162 0.87 -9.18 -20.50
N GLU A 163 0.84 -10.19 -19.64
CA GLU A 163 0.35 -10.03 -18.26
C GLU A 163 1.20 -9.01 -17.47
N ILE A 164 2.52 -9.03 -17.67
CA ILE A 164 3.43 -8.04 -17.06
C ILE A 164 3.17 -6.65 -17.61
N GLU A 165 2.96 -6.51 -18.93
CA GLU A 165 2.61 -5.24 -19.56
C GLU A 165 1.28 -4.69 -19.01
N ASP A 166 0.24 -5.51 -18.94
CA ASP A 166 -1.07 -5.12 -18.40
C ASP A 166 -0.97 -4.70 -16.93
N LEU A 167 -0.23 -5.45 -16.11
CA LEU A 167 0.03 -5.08 -14.72
C LEU A 167 0.80 -3.77 -14.60
N SER A 168 1.78 -3.56 -15.49
CA SER A 168 2.56 -2.32 -15.50
C SER A 168 1.67 -1.11 -15.82
N VAL A 169 0.79 -1.22 -16.81
CA VAL A 169 -0.18 -0.17 -17.17
C VAL A 169 -1.09 0.15 -15.99
N SER A 170 -1.65 -0.89 -15.35
CA SER A 170 -2.52 -0.71 -14.18
C SER A 170 -1.79 -0.02 -13.02
N LEU A 171 -0.55 -0.42 -12.73
CA LEU A 171 0.24 0.18 -11.66
C LEU A 171 0.58 1.65 -11.94
N PHE A 172 0.94 1.98 -13.19
CA PHE A 172 1.20 3.36 -13.59
C PHE A 172 -0.07 4.22 -13.53
N GLU A 173 -1.22 3.69 -13.94
CA GLU A 173 -2.50 4.39 -13.84
C GLU A 173 -2.87 4.66 -12.38
N GLN A 174 -2.76 3.65 -11.50
CA GLN A 174 -3.01 3.80 -10.07
C GLN A 174 -2.07 4.85 -9.46
N ALA A 175 -0.78 4.80 -9.78
CA ALA A 175 0.20 5.75 -9.30
C ALA A 175 -0.12 7.18 -9.79
N ASN A 176 -0.50 7.34 -11.06
CA ASN A 176 -0.88 8.64 -11.62
C ASN A 176 -2.13 9.21 -10.93
N ASN A 177 -3.14 8.37 -10.68
CA ASN A 177 -4.35 8.79 -9.97
C ASN A 177 -4.04 9.26 -8.53
N MET A 178 -3.24 8.47 -7.79
CA MET A 178 -2.81 8.83 -6.43
C MET A 178 -2.05 10.17 -6.41
N VAL A 179 -1.14 10.38 -7.35
CA VAL A 179 -0.39 11.64 -7.46
C VAL A 179 -1.31 12.80 -7.86
N ALA A 180 -2.29 12.57 -8.73
CA ALA A 180 -3.25 13.59 -9.09
C ALA A 180 -4.12 14.01 -7.90
N ASP A 181 -4.58 13.05 -7.10
CA ASP A 181 -5.35 13.33 -5.88
C ASP A 181 -4.52 14.08 -4.85
N GLU A 182 -3.26 13.69 -4.64
CA GLU A 182 -2.34 14.42 -3.77
C GLU A 182 -2.13 15.86 -4.26
N ARG A 183 -1.93 16.07 -5.56
CA ARG A 183 -1.77 17.42 -6.13
C ARG A 183 -3.02 18.27 -5.91
N ARG A 184 -4.21 17.70 -6.08
CA ARG A 184 -5.48 18.40 -5.83
C ARG A 184 -5.65 18.74 -4.36
N ALA A 185 -5.42 17.78 -3.47
CA ALA A 185 -5.52 17.98 -2.02
C ALA A 185 -4.52 19.03 -1.54
N ARG A 186 -3.28 18.95 -2.01
CA ARG A 186 -2.23 19.92 -1.73
C ARG A 186 -2.59 21.32 -2.22
N ALA A 187 -3.07 21.47 -3.45
CA ALA A 187 -3.51 22.77 -3.96
C ALA A 187 -4.64 23.40 -3.12
N HIS A 188 -5.62 22.59 -2.70
CA HIS A 188 -6.70 23.05 -1.83
C HIS A 188 -6.19 23.50 -0.45
N LEU A 189 -5.23 22.77 0.13
CA LEU A 189 -4.60 23.18 1.40
C LEU A 189 -3.77 24.46 1.24
N GLU A 190 -3.01 24.57 0.16
CA GLU A 190 -2.20 25.76 -0.14
C GLU A 190 -3.10 27.01 -0.31
N GLU A 191 -4.26 26.88 -0.96
CA GLU A 191 -5.27 27.94 -1.05
C GLU A 191 -5.76 28.36 0.34
N ARG A 192 -6.17 27.38 1.18
CA ARG A 192 -6.69 27.65 2.52
C ARG A 192 -5.65 28.29 3.44
N VAL A 193 -4.39 27.87 3.34
CA VAL A 193 -3.27 28.47 4.06
C VAL A 193 -3.09 29.92 3.61
N GLY A 194 -3.10 30.19 2.30
CA GLY A 194 -3.00 31.55 1.78
C GLY A 194 -4.12 32.49 2.27
N GLU A 195 -5.36 31.99 2.40
CA GLU A 195 -6.46 32.76 3.00
C GLU A 195 -6.24 33.06 4.49
N LEU A 196 -5.77 32.06 5.25
CA LEU A 196 -5.46 32.20 6.67
C LEU A 196 -4.36 33.23 6.89
N GLU A 197 -3.28 33.15 6.12
CA GLU A 197 -2.17 34.09 6.20
C GLU A 197 -2.61 35.53 5.92
N LYS A 198 -3.43 35.76 4.88
CA LYS A 198 -4.01 37.09 4.59
C LYS A 198 -4.79 37.63 5.77
N ARG A 199 -5.65 36.80 6.38
CA ARG A 199 -6.43 37.19 7.57
C ARG A 199 -5.55 37.51 8.76
N ASP A 200 -4.48 36.75 8.97
CA ASP A 200 -3.56 36.96 10.08
C ASP A 200 -2.71 38.22 9.89
N VAL A 201 -2.33 38.57 8.66
CA VAL A 201 -1.70 39.86 8.36
C VAL A 201 -2.66 41.00 8.64
N GLU A 202 -3.92 40.90 8.23
CA GLU A 202 -4.90 41.96 8.48
C GLU A 202 -5.16 42.15 9.98
N LYS A 203 -5.34 41.05 10.73
CA LYS A 203 -5.50 41.09 12.20
C LYS A 203 -4.27 41.71 12.88
N ARG A 204 -3.05 41.31 12.49
CA ARG A 204 -1.81 41.90 13.00
C ARG A 204 -1.77 43.41 12.78
N ARG A 205 -2.12 43.89 11.59
CA ARG A 205 -2.21 45.34 11.29
C ARG A 205 -3.27 46.08 12.11
N ARG A 206 -4.35 45.41 12.52
CA ARG A 206 -5.37 46.00 13.41
C ARG A 206 -4.85 46.07 14.84
N LEU A 207 -4.19 45.01 15.32
CA LEU A 207 -3.57 44.98 16.64
C LEU A 207 -2.48 46.05 16.78
N GLU A 208 -1.59 46.20 15.80
CA GLU A 208 -0.54 47.23 15.82
C GLU A 208 -1.10 48.65 15.96
N ARG A 209 -2.23 48.94 15.30
CA ARG A 209 -2.95 50.21 15.43
C ARG A 209 -3.52 50.41 16.84
N LEU A 210 -4.10 49.36 17.41
CA LEU A 210 -4.63 49.40 18.78
C LEU A 210 -3.51 49.54 19.81
N GLU A 211 -2.41 48.82 19.65
CA GLU A 211 -1.21 48.93 20.50
C GLU A 211 -0.66 50.35 20.47
N THR A 212 -0.54 50.96 19.29
CA THR A 212 -0.12 52.36 19.16
C THR A 212 -1.08 53.34 19.85
N ALA A 213 -2.39 53.09 19.82
CA ALA A 213 -3.35 53.91 20.55
C ALA A 213 -3.22 53.72 22.07
N LEU A 214 -3.05 52.48 22.53
CA LEU A 214 -2.86 52.15 23.94
C LEU A 214 -1.56 52.73 24.51
N THR A 215 -0.46 52.74 23.75
CA THR A 215 0.79 53.36 24.19
C THR A 215 0.63 54.87 24.37
N ARG A 216 -0.09 55.54 23.47
CA ARG A 216 -0.42 56.97 23.62
C ARG A 216 -1.28 57.23 24.85
N ILE A 217 -2.33 56.45 25.07
CA ILE A 217 -3.18 56.58 26.26
C ILE A 217 -2.38 56.36 27.54
N LYS A 218 -1.51 55.34 27.56
CA LYS A 218 -0.64 55.04 28.71
C LYS A 218 0.29 56.22 29.01
N HIS A 219 0.86 56.86 27.98
CA HIS A 219 1.72 58.02 28.16
C HIS A 219 0.98 59.24 28.72
N VAL A 220 -0.23 59.51 28.24
CA VAL A 220 -1.07 60.61 28.80
C VAL A 220 -1.43 60.31 30.24
N ARG A 221 -1.80 59.07 30.57
CA ARG A 221 -2.12 58.67 31.94
C ARG A 221 -0.94 58.90 32.88
N THR A 222 0.28 58.51 32.50
CA THR A 222 1.48 58.75 33.32
C THR A 222 1.73 60.24 33.57
N LEU A 223 1.43 61.12 32.60
CA LEU A 223 1.58 62.57 32.76
C LEU A 223 0.48 63.22 33.63
N LEU A 224 -0.66 62.56 33.79
CA LEU A 224 -1.77 63.04 34.64
C LEU A 224 -1.68 62.51 36.08
N ASP A 225 -1.00 61.38 36.28
CA ASP A 225 -0.77 60.78 37.60
C ASP A 225 0.47 61.39 38.31
N GLU A 226 1.29 62.21 37.61
CA GLU A 226 2.38 63.06 38.14
C GLU A 226 1.90 64.49 38.44
#